data_AF-A0A380DP94-F1
#
_entry.id   AF-A0A380DP94-F1
#
_cell.length_a   1.000
_cell.length_b   1.000
_cell.length_c   1.000
_cell.angle_alpha   90.00
_cell.angle_beta   90.00
_cell.angle_gamma   90.00
#
_symmetry.space_group_name_H-M   'P 1'
#
loop_
_entity.id
_entity.type
_entity.pdbx_description
1 polymer ?
#
loop_
_entity_poly.entity_id
_entity_poly.type
_entity_poly.pdbx_seq_one_letter_code
_entity_poly.pdbx_strand_id
1 'polypeptide(L)'
;MKTGSYRSATYKDIVILERSFGQARNLQQAFKNEDIPFHVNSREGYFEQTEVRLVLSFLRAIDNPLQDIYLVGLMRSVIYQFKEDELAQIRILSPNDDYFYQSIVNYINDEAADTILVDKLKMFLSDIQSYQQYSKDHPVYQLIDKFYNDHYVIQYFSDLLVDVDDVQIFMVYLIKLSSLRIQVLEVYINLFVLSMN
;
A
#
# COMPACT_ATOMS: atom_id res chain seq x y z
N MET A 1 -32.79 -3.39 -28.12
CA MET A 1 -33.54 -4.25 -29.06
C MET A 1 -32.92 -5.65 -29.03
N LYS A 2 -33.72 -6.72 -28.88
CA LYS A 2 -33.23 -8.11 -28.99
C LYS A 2 -33.21 -8.48 -30.48
N THR A 3 -32.07 -8.95 -30.99
CA THR A 3 -31.83 -9.21 -32.43
C THR A 3 -32.48 -10.49 -32.95
N GLY A 4 -33.07 -11.33 -32.09
CA GLY A 4 -33.77 -12.57 -32.48
C GLY A 4 -32.87 -13.69 -33.02
N SER A 5 -31.58 -13.44 -33.16
CA SER A 5 -30.58 -14.41 -33.64
C SER A 5 -29.78 -15.01 -32.48
N TYR A 6 -29.52 -16.31 -32.56
CA TYR A 6 -28.61 -16.99 -31.63
C TYR A 6 -27.16 -16.76 -32.05
N ARG A 7 -26.28 -16.59 -31.06
CA ARG A 7 -24.82 -16.58 -31.23
C ARG A 7 -24.18 -17.48 -30.18
N SER A 8 -22.95 -17.93 -30.45
CA SER A 8 -22.15 -18.64 -29.44
C SER A 8 -21.93 -17.77 -28.20
N ALA A 9 -21.96 -18.42 -27.03
CA ALA A 9 -21.69 -17.77 -25.76
C ALA A 9 -20.22 -17.34 -25.69
N THR A 10 -19.99 -16.19 -25.06
CA THR A 10 -18.66 -15.67 -24.72
C THR A 10 -18.53 -15.60 -23.20
N TYR A 11 -17.31 -15.50 -22.67
CA TYR A 11 -17.10 -15.38 -21.22
C TYR A 11 -17.86 -14.20 -20.59
N LYS A 12 -18.06 -13.11 -21.33
CA LYS A 12 -18.84 -11.93 -20.90
C LYS A 12 -20.33 -12.22 -20.67
N ASP A 13 -20.83 -13.35 -21.17
CA ASP A 13 -22.23 -13.74 -21.05
C ASP A 13 -22.50 -14.63 -19.82
N ILE A 14 -21.44 -15.01 -19.09
CA ILE A 14 -21.51 -15.93 -17.95
C ILE A 14 -21.27 -15.12 -16.68
N VAL A 15 -22.20 -15.21 -15.72
CA VAL A 15 -22.05 -14.57 -14.40
C VAL A 15 -22.17 -15.63 -13.31
N ILE A 16 -21.27 -15.57 -12.34
CA ILE A 16 -21.30 -16.41 -11.14
C ILE A 16 -21.80 -15.55 -9.99
N LEU A 17 -22.90 -15.95 -9.36
CA LEU A 17 -23.50 -15.24 -8.23
C LEU A 17 -23.23 -16.02 -6.95
N GLU A 18 -22.52 -15.39 -6.02
CA GLU A 18 -22.26 -15.94 -4.69
C GLU A 18 -23.02 -15.17 -3.60
N ARG A 19 -23.29 -15.85 -2.48
CA ARG A 19 -23.99 -15.26 -1.33
C ARG A 19 -23.11 -14.28 -0.54
N SER A 20 -21.79 -14.47 -0.57
CA SER A 20 -20.78 -13.57 -0.01
C SER A 20 -19.47 -13.71 -0.81
N PHE A 21 -18.58 -12.72 -0.73
CA PHE A 21 -17.33 -12.69 -1.49
C PHE A 21 -16.21 -13.59 -0.92
N GLY A 22 -16.49 -14.38 0.12
CA GLY A 22 -15.47 -15.16 0.84
C GLY A 22 -14.72 -16.19 -0.01
N GLN A 23 -15.23 -16.56 -1.19
CA GLN A 23 -14.56 -17.49 -2.12
C GLN A 23 -13.98 -16.81 -3.36
N ALA A 24 -14.10 -15.48 -3.47
CA ALA A 24 -13.66 -14.72 -4.65
C ALA A 24 -12.21 -15.02 -5.03
N ARG A 25 -11.30 -15.03 -4.06
CA ARG A 25 -9.87 -15.28 -4.28
C ARG A 25 -9.57 -16.72 -4.71
N ASN A 26 -10.27 -17.68 -4.11
CA ASN A 26 -10.13 -19.10 -4.48
C ASN A 26 -10.66 -19.35 -5.90
N LEU A 27 -11.77 -18.71 -6.26
CA LEU A 27 -12.32 -18.75 -7.62
C LEU A 27 -11.39 -18.07 -8.62
N GLN A 28 -10.85 -16.87 -8.32
CA GLN A 28 -9.86 -16.22 -9.18
C GLN A 28 -8.66 -17.12 -9.45
N GLN A 29 -8.11 -17.75 -8.41
CA GLN A 29 -6.98 -18.67 -8.58
C GLN A 29 -7.36 -19.90 -9.42
N ALA A 30 -8.53 -20.50 -9.17
CA ALA A 30 -8.98 -21.68 -9.90
C ALA A 30 -9.22 -21.38 -11.40
N PHE A 31 -9.85 -20.24 -11.72
CA PHE A 31 -10.08 -19.82 -13.10
C PHE A 31 -8.77 -19.45 -13.80
N LYS A 32 -7.83 -18.80 -13.10
CA LYS A 32 -6.49 -18.50 -13.61
C LYS A 32 -5.70 -19.76 -13.96
N ASN A 33 -5.77 -20.80 -13.12
CA ASN A 33 -5.08 -22.07 -13.38
C ASN A 33 -5.57 -22.80 -14.65
N GLU A 34 -6.78 -22.49 -15.13
CA GLU A 34 -7.40 -23.07 -16.32
C GLU A 34 -7.41 -22.09 -17.51
N ASP A 35 -6.68 -20.96 -17.42
CA ASP A 35 -6.62 -19.90 -18.42
C ASP A 35 -8.01 -19.32 -18.80
N ILE A 36 -8.94 -19.27 -17.83
CA ILE A 36 -10.29 -18.73 -18.01
C ILE A 36 -10.36 -17.30 -17.47
N PRO A 37 -10.70 -16.28 -18.29
CA PRO A 37 -10.85 -14.90 -17.84
C PRO A 37 -11.98 -14.76 -16.82
N PHE A 38 -11.66 -14.33 -15.60
CA PHE A 38 -12.61 -14.20 -14.50
C PHE A 38 -12.45 -12.87 -13.75
N HIS A 39 -13.48 -12.03 -13.79
CA HIS A 39 -13.54 -10.77 -13.07
C HIS A 39 -14.47 -10.88 -11.86
N VAL A 40 -13.96 -10.50 -10.69
CA VAL A 40 -14.76 -10.35 -9.47
C VAL A 40 -14.79 -8.88 -9.06
N ASN A 41 -15.99 -8.35 -8.82
CA ASN A 41 -16.15 -7.04 -8.17
C ASN A 41 -16.04 -7.19 -6.64
N SER A 42 -14.98 -7.82 -6.15
CA SER A 42 -14.78 -8.02 -4.71
C SER A 42 -14.07 -6.81 -4.09
N ARG A 43 -14.58 -6.32 -2.96
CA ARG A 43 -13.86 -5.39 -2.06
C ARG A 43 -12.95 -6.15 -1.08
N GLU A 44 -13.30 -7.39 -0.76
CA GLU A 44 -12.58 -8.28 0.16
C GLU A 44 -11.42 -8.94 -0.59
N GLY A 45 -10.18 -8.64 -0.18
CA GLY A 45 -8.95 -9.07 -0.83
C GLY A 45 -8.10 -7.91 -1.39
N TYR A 46 -8.69 -6.74 -1.62
CA TYR A 46 -7.97 -5.55 -2.10
C TYR A 46 -6.95 -5.03 -1.05
N PHE A 47 -7.29 -5.01 0.24
CA PHE A 47 -6.35 -4.67 1.34
C PHE A 47 -5.34 -5.77 1.66
N GLU A 48 -5.55 -6.97 1.13
CA GLU A 48 -4.60 -8.06 1.31
C GLU A 48 -3.41 -7.94 0.33
N GLN A 49 -3.51 -7.04 -0.66
CA GLN A 49 -2.41 -6.76 -1.57
C GLN A 49 -1.32 -5.95 -0.89
N THR A 50 -0.07 -6.34 -1.14
CA THR A 50 1.12 -5.79 -0.47
C THR A 50 1.33 -4.32 -0.84
N GLU A 51 1.00 -3.98 -2.07
CA GLU A 51 1.04 -2.66 -2.68
C GLU A 51 0.08 -1.69 -1.96
N VAL A 52 -1.16 -2.13 -1.75
CA VAL A 52 -2.19 -1.32 -1.07
C VAL A 52 -1.80 -1.07 0.39
N ARG A 53 -1.26 -2.09 1.07
CA ARG A 53 -0.74 -1.93 2.44
C ARG A 53 0.46 -0.98 2.52
N LEU A 54 1.35 -1.02 1.53
CA LEU A 54 2.49 -0.11 1.45
C LEU A 54 2.01 1.34 1.39
N VAL A 55 1.09 1.65 0.49
CA VAL A 55 0.57 3.01 0.28
C VAL A 55 -0.20 3.49 1.51
N LEU A 56 -1.02 2.62 2.11
CA LEU A 56 -1.72 2.95 3.34
C LEU A 56 -0.76 3.24 4.48
N SER A 57 0.28 2.40 4.66
CA SER A 57 1.30 2.60 5.68
C SER A 57 2.07 3.89 5.45
N PHE A 58 2.41 4.19 4.21
CA PHE A 58 3.03 5.46 3.79
C PHE A 58 2.17 6.67 4.17
N LEU A 59 0.90 6.71 3.72
CA LEU A 59 0.02 7.85 3.97
C LEU A 59 -0.23 8.07 5.47
N ARG A 60 -0.44 6.98 6.23
CA ARG A 60 -0.66 7.04 7.68
C ARG A 60 0.60 7.44 8.44
N ALA A 61 1.78 6.95 8.06
CA ALA A 61 3.03 7.32 8.71
C ALA A 61 3.39 8.80 8.48
N ILE A 62 3.05 9.34 7.31
CA ILE A 62 3.21 10.78 7.02
C ILE A 62 2.21 11.60 7.83
N ASP A 63 0.94 11.21 7.84
CA ASP A 63 -0.11 11.91 8.59
C ASP A 63 0.21 11.96 10.08
N ASN A 64 0.58 10.82 10.65
CA ASN A 64 0.96 10.70 12.05
C ASN A 64 2.00 9.57 12.27
N PRO A 65 3.29 9.91 12.43
CA PRO A 65 4.33 8.90 12.62
C PRO A 65 4.28 8.22 14.00
N LEU A 66 3.42 8.66 14.93
CA LEU A 66 3.20 8.00 16.22
C LEU A 66 2.30 6.75 16.10
N GLN A 67 1.81 6.43 14.91
CA GLN A 67 1.03 5.21 14.68
C GLN A 67 1.95 4.03 14.34
N ASP A 68 2.42 3.32 15.38
CA ASP A 68 3.41 2.24 15.30
C ASP A 68 3.11 1.22 14.19
N ILE A 69 1.86 0.79 14.04
CA ILE A 69 1.48 -0.21 13.01
C ILE A 69 1.83 0.24 11.59
N TYR A 70 1.64 1.53 11.29
CA TYR A 70 1.88 2.08 9.96
C TYR A 70 3.34 2.51 9.78
N LEU A 71 3.96 3.07 10.83
CA LEU A 71 5.37 3.41 10.80
C LEU A 71 6.23 2.16 10.58
N VAL A 72 6.04 1.13 11.42
CA VAL A 72 6.79 -0.14 11.31
C VAL A 72 6.40 -0.90 10.03
N GLY A 73 5.12 -0.83 9.62
CA GLY A 73 4.67 -1.38 8.34
C GLY A 73 5.40 -0.78 7.14
N LEU A 74 5.63 0.53 7.15
CA LEU A 74 6.41 1.22 6.12
C LEU A 74 7.89 0.86 6.22
N MET A 75 8.47 0.80 7.42
CA MET A 75 9.87 0.40 7.64
C MET A 75 10.16 -1.00 7.08
N ARG A 76 9.27 -1.99 7.34
CA ARG A 76 9.42 -3.37 6.87
C ARG A 76 9.13 -3.55 5.38
N SER A 77 8.64 -2.51 4.71
CA SER A 77 8.25 -2.61 3.32
C SER A 77 9.45 -2.89 2.40
N VAL A 78 9.14 -3.30 1.17
CA VAL A 78 10.14 -3.50 0.11
C VAL A 78 10.96 -2.24 -0.21
N ILE A 79 10.49 -1.06 0.21
CA ILE A 79 11.13 0.23 -0.02
C ILE A 79 12.25 0.51 0.99
N TYR A 80 11.98 0.29 2.28
CA TYR A 80 12.91 0.64 3.37
C TYR A 80 13.62 -0.56 4.00
N GLN A 81 13.06 -1.76 3.85
CA GLN A 81 13.69 -3.05 4.15
C GLN A 81 14.34 -3.11 5.54
N PHE A 82 13.70 -2.54 6.56
CA PHE A 82 14.11 -2.76 7.93
C PHE A 82 13.81 -4.20 8.34
N LYS A 83 14.83 -4.86 8.89
CA LYS A 83 14.75 -6.25 9.32
C LYS A 83 14.24 -6.34 10.76
N GLU A 84 13.71 -7.50 11.13
CA GLU A 84 13.15 -7.75 12.47
C GLU A 84 14.19 -7.55 13.58
N ASP A 85 15.45 -7.95 13.33
CA ASP A 85 16.56 -7.78 14.26
C ASP A 85 16.94 -6.31 14.43
N GLU A 86 16.95 -5.53 13.34
CA GLU A 86 17.15 -4.07 13.40
C GLU A 86 16.04 -3.38 14.22
N LEU A 87 14.77 -3.74 13.99
CA LEU A 87 13.64 -3.20 14.73
C LEU A 87 13.67 -3.58 16.22
N ALA A 88 14.08 -4.81 16.53
CA ALA A 88 14.24 -5.27 17.90
C ALA A 88 15.36 -4.50 18.62
N GLN A 89 16.48 -4.25 17.97
CA GLN A 89 17.59 -3.46 18.53
C GLN A 89 17.13 -2.05 18.93
N ILE A 90 16.36 -1.39 18.07
CA ILE A 90 15.78 -0.07 18.35
C ILE A 90 14.88 -0.12 19.60
N ARG A 91 14.00 -1.12 19.68
CA ARG A 91 13.03 -1.23 20.79
C ARG A 91 13.68 -1.60 22.12
N ILE A 92 14.74 -2.41 22.13
CA ILE A 92 15.43 -2.84 23.35
C ILE A 92 16.04 -1.66 24.10
N LEU A 93 16.52 -0.64 23.38
CA LEU A 93 17.11 0.54 24.00
C LEU A 93 16.08 1.38 24.76
N SER A 94 14.83 1.39 24.31
CA SER A 94 13.77 2.19 24.91
C SER A 94 12.46 1.38 25.02
N PRO A 95 12.43 0.34 25.88
CA PRO A 95 11.33 -0.61 25.96
C PRO A 95 10.05 0.00 26.57
N ASN A 96 10.19 1.13 27.26
CA ASN A 96 9.11 1.81 27.95
C ASN A 96 8.54 3.00 27.16
N ASP A 97 9.03 3.27 25.94
CA ASP A 97 8.47 4.32 25.10
C ASP A 97 7.09 3.92 24.58
N ASP A 98 6.14 4.84 24.69
CA ASP A 98 4.76 4.63 24.24
C ASP A 98 4.67 4.41 22.73
N TYR A 99 5.57 5.04 21.95
CA TYR A 99 5.57 4.99 20.48
C TYR A 99 6.93 4.57 19.94
N PHE A 100 6.93 3.76 18.87
CA PHE A 100 8.15 3.31 18.20
C PHE A 100 8.96 4.47 17.62
N TYR A 101 8.29 5.55 17.19
CA TYR A 101 8.95 6.77 16.72
C TYR A 101 9.91 7.35 17.78
N GLN A 102 9.53 7.32 19.06
CA GLN A 102 10.38 7.80 20.16
C GLN A 102 11.61 6.89 20.31
N SER A 103 11.41 5.58 20.22
CA SER A 103 12.52 4.62 20.28
C SER A 103 13.51 4.82 19.15
N ILE A 104 13.05 5.17 17.94
CA ILE A 104 13.94 5.55 16.82
C ILE A 104 14.78 6.78 17.19
N VAL A 105 14.14 7.84 17.70
CA VAL A 105 14.84 9.08 18.06
C VAL A 105 15.86 8.84 19.17
N ASN A 106 15.49 8.04 20.18
CA ASN A 106 16.39 7.66 21.27
C ASN A 106 17.58 6.83 20.75
N TYR A 107 17.33 5.87 19.85
CA TYR A 107 18.37 5.06 19.21
C TYR A 107 19.34 5.89 18.37
N ILE A 108 18.85 6.88 17.61
CA ILE A 108 19.69 7.79 16.82
C ILE A 108 20.64 8.62 17.71
N ASN A 109 20.22 8.94 18.93
CA ASN A 109 20.97 9.79 19.86
C ASN A 109 21.91 9.00 20.80
N ASP A 110 21.88 7.67 20.75
CA ASP A 110 22.76 6.84 21.56
C ASP A 110 24.14 6.70 20.89
N GLU A 111 25.19 7.05 21.62
CA GLU A 111 26.59 6.95 21.16
C GLU A 111 27.04 5.50 20.93
N ALA A 112 26.39 4.52 21.58
CA ALA A 112 26.69 3.10 21.44
C ALA A 112 25.88 2.41 20.34
N ALA A 113 24.96 3.12 19.66
CA ALA A 113 24.15 2.56 18.60
C ALA A 113 24.97 2.20 17.35
N ASP A 114 24.49 1.18 16.61
CA ASP A 114 25.08 0.81 15.32
C ASP A 114 24.94 1.97 14.32
N THR A 115 26.08 2.51 13.90
CA THR A 115 26.17 3.66 13.00
C THR A 115 25.49 3.41 11.65
N ILE A 116 25.54 2.17 11.14
CA ILE A 116 24.89 1.81 9.86
C ILE A 116 23.37 1.89 10.00
N LEU A 117 22.83 1.36 11.10
CA LEU A 117 21.40 1.43 11.37
C LEU A 117 20.95 2.87 11.67
N VAL A 118 21.78 3.66 12.36
CA VAL A 118 21.51 5.08 12.60
C VAL A 118 21.43 5.86 11.29
N ASP A 119 22.35 5.64 10.34
CA ASP A 119 22.31 6.30 9.04
C ASP A 119 21.05 5.91 8.25
N LYS A 120 20.69 4.63 8.26
CA LYS A 120 19.46 4.12 7.64
C LYS A 120 18.20 4.77 8.25
N LEU A 121 18.14 4.91 9.57
CA LEU A 121 17.03 5.57 10.27
C LEU A 121 16.96 7.07 9.96
N LYS A 122 18.10 7.75 9.88
CA LYS A 122 18.15 9.17 9.49
C LYS A 122 17.64 9.39 8.07
N MET A 123 18.03 8.54 7.13
CA MET A 123 17.49 8.59 5.76
C MET A 123 15.97 8.40 5.76
N PHE A 124 15.46 7.39 6.45
CA PHE A 124 14.03 7.13 6.57
C PHE A 124 13.24 8.30 7.18
N LEU A 125 13.72 8.88 8.29
CA LEU A 125 13.06 10.02 8.93
C LEU A 125 13.13 11.28 8.06
N SER A 126 14.23 11.50 7.35
CA SER A 126 14.38 12.59 6.39
C SER A 126 13.37 12.47 5.26
N ASP A 127 13.16 11.26 4.73
CA ASP A 127 12.14 11.00 3.71
C ASP A 127 10.73 11.30 4.24
N ILE A 128 10.36 10.79 5.42
CA ILE A 128 9.08 11.10 6.05
C ILE A 128 8.88 12.62 6.17
N GLN A 129 9.88 13.34 6.67
CA GLN A 129 9.80 14.78 6.84
C GLN A 129 9.64 15.51 5.51
N SER A 130 10.35 15.08 4.46
CA SER A 130 10.24 15.62 3.10
C SER A 130 8.82 15.44 2.56
N TYR A 131 8.25 14.24 2.73
CA TYR A 131 6.88 13.95 2.29
C TYR A 131 5.82 14.71 3.11
N GLN A 132 6.00 14.85 4.42
CA GLN A 132 5.15 15.68 5.28
C GLN A 132 5.18 17.16 4.87
N GLN A 133 6.34 17.66 4.48
CA GLN A 133 6.46 19.03 4.01
C GLN A 133 5.78 19.18 2.64
N TYR A 134 5.94 18.20 1.75
CA TYR A 134 5.29 18.18 0.44
C TYR A 134 3.76 18.13 0.55
N SER A 135 3.21 17.34 1.47
CA SER A 135 1.77 17.14 1.65
C SER A 135 1.02 18.37 2.15
N LYS A 136 1.72 19.40 2.66
CA LYS A 136 1.08 20.65 3.13
C LYS A 136 0.53 21.48 1.99
N ASP A 137 1.24 21.51 0.87
CA ASP A 137 0.94 22.41 -0.26
C ASP A 137 0.54 21.65 -1.53
N HIS A 138 0.58 20.31 -1.51
CA HIS A 138 0.25 19.46 -2.64
C HIS A 138 -0.87 18.48 -2.28
N PRO A 139 -1.79 18.19 -3.21
CA PRO A 139 -2.84 17.21 -2.98
C PRO A 139 -2.28 15.80 -2.82
N VAL A 140 -3.01 14.95 -2.11
CA VAL A 140 -2.60 13.57 -1.76
C VAL A 140 -2.17 12.76 -2.97
N TYR A 141 -2.79 12.97 -4.13
CA TYR A 141 -2.39 12.26 -5.33
C TYR A 141 -0.97 12.55 -5.79
N GLN A 142 -0.55 13.81 -5.71
CA GLN A 142 0.81 14.20 -6.08
C GLN A 142 1.81 13.65 -5.07
N LEU A 143 1.40 13.53 -3.80
CA LEU A 143 2.20 12.90 -2.76
C LEU A 143 2.44 11.41 -3.06
N ILE A 144 1.38 10.69 -3.46
CA ILE A 144 1.46 9.28 -3.88
C ILE A 144 2.34 9.15 -5.13
N ASP A 145 2.11 9.98 -6.15
CA ASP A 145 2.91 9.98 -7.37
C ASP A 145 4.38 10.26 -7.08
N LYS A 146 4.66 11.22 -6.18
CA LYS A 146 6.03 11.54 -5.75
C LYS A 146 6.69 10.32 -5.10
N PHE A 147 6.02 9.68 -4.15
CA PHE A 147 6.54 8.48 -3.48
C PHE A 147 6.86 7.34 -4.46
N TYR A 148 5.99 7.12 -5.44
CA TYR A 148 6.23 6.09 -6.46
C TYR A 148 7.42 6.39 -7.36
N ASN A 149 7.61 7.65 -7.72
CA ASN A 149 8.74 8.06 -8.56
C ASN A 149 10.06 8.04 -7.79
N ASP A 150 10.07 8.53 -6.55
CA ASP A 150 11.27 8.60 -5.71
C ASP A 150 11.82 7.19 -5.39
N HIS A 151 10.95 6.18 -5.28
CA HIS A 151 11.34 4.81 -4.94
C HIS A 151 11.10 3.77 -6.05
N TYR A 152 10.78 4.20 -7.27
CA TYR A 152 10.51 3.32 -8.41
C TYR A 152 9.50 2.19 -8.12
N VAL A 153 8.51 2.48 -7.27
CA VAL A 153 7.56 1.48 -6.74
C VAL A 153 6.81 0.77 -7.86
N ILE A 154 6.35 1.54 -8.85
CA ILE A 154 5.63 1.01 -10.01
C ILE A 154 6.52 0.02 -10.80
N GLN A 155 7.78 0.36 -11.02
CA GLN A 155 8.70 -0.50 -11.75
C GLN A 155 8.95 -1.80 -10.99
N TYR A 156 9.23 -1.71 -9.69
CA TYR A 156 9.43 -2.86 -8.82
C TYR A 156 8.25 -3.83 -8.87
N PHE A 157 7.01 -3.34 -8.73
CA PHE A 157 5.84 -4.20 -8.78
C PHE A 157 5.52 -4.67 -10.20
N SER A 158 5.80 -3.88 -11.24
CA SER A 158 5.64 -4.34 -12.63
C SER A 158 6.58 -5.51 -12.97
N ASP A 159 7.79 -5.51 -12.42
CA ASP A 159 8.75 -6.61 -12.60
C ASP A 159 8.39 -7.86 -11.77
N LEU A 160 7.65 -7.68 -10.67
CA LEU A 160 7.18 -8.76 -9.80
C LEU A 160 5.86 -9.38 -10.28
N LEU A 161 5.00 -8.57 -10.90
CA LEU A 161 3.70 -8.99 -11.43
C LEU A 161 3.90 -9.65 -12.79
N VAL A 162 3.71 -10.96 -12.83
CA VAL A 162 3.82 -11.77 -14.05
C VAL A 162 2.62 -11.55 -14.99
N ASP A 163 1.52 -10.97 -14.47
CA ASP A 163 0.25 -10.82 -15.18
C ASP A 163 -0.05 -9.35 -15.52
N VAL A 164 -0.29 -9.10 -16.81
CA VAL A 164 -0.54 -7.74 -17.35
C VAL A 164 -1.80 -7.14 -16.73
N ASP A 165 -2.78 -7.98 -16.37
CA ASP A 165 -4.04 -7.53 -15.76
C ASP A 165 -3.82 -6.98 -14.34
N ASP A 166 -2.91 -7.56 -13.55
CA ASP A 166 -2.60 -7.09 -12.19
C ASP A 166 -1.91 -5.71 -12.23
N VAL A 167 -0.99 -5.51 -13.19
CA VAL A 167 -0.34 -4.22 -13.43
C VAL A 167 -1.36 -3.16 -13.87
N GLN A 168 -2.28 -3.54 -14.76
CA GLN A 168 -3.29 -2.62 -15.30
C GLN A 168 -4.34 -2.26 -14.24
N ILE A 169 -4.75 -3.22 -13.41
CA ILE A 169 -5.61 -3.00 -12.24
C ILE A 169 -4.90 -2.06 -11.26
N PHE A 170 -3.64 -2.35 -10.92
CA PHE A 170 -2.84 -1.50 -10.04
C PHE A 170 -2.78 -0.06 -10.57
N MET A 171 -2.41 0.15 -11.83
CA MET A 171 -2.37 1.46 -12.48
C MET A 171 -3.73 2.17 -12.49
N VAL A 172 -4.84 1.46 -12.78
CA VAL A 172 -6.20 2.02 -12.71
C VAL A 172 -6.56 2.45 -11.29
N TYR A 173 -6.14 1.70 -10.27
CA TYR A 173 -6.32 2.08 -8.88
C TYR A 173 -5.51 3.31 -8.50
N LEU A 174 -4.25 3.39 -8.93
CA LEU A 174 -3.40 4.56 -8.71
C LEU A 174 -3.99 5.81 -9.37
N ILE A 175 -4.51 5.69 -10.60
CA ILE A 175 -5.20 6.77 -11.31
C ILE A 175 -6.49 7.17 -10.60
N LYS A 176 -7.25 6.20 -10.07
CA LYS A 176 -8.51 6.48 -9.37
C LYS A 176 -8.27 7.15 -8.03
N LEU A 177 -7.27 6.68 -7.29
CA LEU A 177 -6.76 7.31 -6.08
C LEU A 177 -6.23 8.71 -6.40
N SER A 178 -5.51 8.88 -7.51
CA SER A 178 -4.94 10.16 -7.87
C SER A 178 -5.95 11.18 -8.39
N SER A 179 -7.05 10.71 -8.96
CA SER A 179 -8.14 11.55 -9.49
C SER A 179 -9.08 12.13 -8.43
N LEU A 180 -9.03 11.63 -7.19
CA LEU A 180 -9.82 12.15 -6.08
C LEU A 180 -9.23 13.50 -5.62
N ARG A 181 -9.82 14.60 -6.11
CA ARG A 181 -9.51 15.98 -5.69
C ARG A 181 -9.95 16.21 -4.25
N ILE A 182 -9.16 15.78 -3.29
CA ILE A 182 -9.40 16.05 -1.86
C ILE A 182 -8.13 16.68 -1.30
N GLN A 183 -8.31 17.84 -0.66
CA GLN A 183 -7.22 18.71 -0.21
C GLN A 183 -6.66 18.32 1.17
N VAL A 184 -7.32 17.40 1.89
CA VAL A 184 -6.95 17.05 3.28
C VAL A 184 -6.62 15.57 3.37
N LEU A 185 -5.40 15.26 3.82
CA LEU A 185 -4.86 13.90 3.97
C LEU A 185 -5.76 13.03 4.85
N GLU A 186 -6.22 13.55 5.98
CA GLU A 186 -7.13 12.85 6.90
C GLU A 186 -8.49 12.52 6.26
N VAL A 187 -9.07 13.44 5.47
CA VAL A 187 -10.32 13.20 4.75
C VAL A 187 -10.13 12.15 3.66
N TYR A 188 -8.97 12.15 3.00
CA TYR A 188 -8.61 11.15 2.02
C TYR A 188 -8.43 9.78 2.67
N ILE A 189 -7.70 9.70 3.78
CA ILE A 189 -7.52 8.48 4.55
C ILE A 189 -8.87 7.94 5.04
N ASN A 190 -9.76 8.81 5.51
CA ASN A 190 -11.09 8.41 5.96
C ASN A 190 -12.00 8.02 4.80
N LEU A 191 -11.97 8.69 3.65
CA LEU A 191 -12.74 8.30 2.46
C LEU A 191 -12.17 7.07 1.77
N PHE A 192 -10.85 6.88 1.82
CA PHE A 192 -10.18 5.63 1.49
C PHE A 192 -10.86 4.58 2.37
N VAL A 193 -10.69 4.61 3.70
CA VAL A 193 -11.30 3.66 4.65
C VAL A 193 -12.83 3.51 4.53
N LEU A 194 -13.59 4.57 4.20
CA LEU A 194 -15.06 4.54 4.08
C LEU A 194 -15.55 4.01 2.74
N SER A 195 -14.82 4.22 1.64
CA SER A 195 -15.12 3.60 0.33
C SER A 195 -14.94 2.08 0.35
N MET A 196 -14.49 1.54 1.48
CA MET A 196 -14.03 0.16 1.72
C MET A 196 -14.97 -0.63 2.63
N ASN A 197 -15.92 0.04 3.30
CA ASN A 197 -17.06 -0.58 3.98
C ASN A 197 -18.30 -0.56 3.07
#